data_AF-A0A498FZH6-F1
#
_entry.id   AF-A0A498FZH6-F1
#
_cell.length_a   1.000
_cell.length_b   1.000
_cell.length_c   1.000
_cell.angle_alpha   90.00
_cell.angle_beta   90.00
_cell.angle_gamma   90.00
#
_symmetry.space_group_name_H-M   'P 1'
#
loop_
_entity.id
_entity.type
_entity.pdbx_description
1 polymer ?
#
loop_
_entity_poly.entity_id
_entity_poly.type
_entity_poly.pdbx_seq_one_letter_code
_entity_poly.pdbx_strand_id
1 'polypeptide(L)'
;MNQRELGDVGALSEVGYGAWQIGGDWGEVTEAEAVAAVEAALDAGIDFFDTADVYGDGRSERIVGETLADEIAAGDVTVATKAGRRLDPHEADGYAEPNLRRFVDRSRENLGMDTL
;
A
#
# COMPACT_ATOMS: atom_id res chain seq x y z
N MET A 1 18.08 3.51 -10.56
CA MET A 1 16.68 3.31 -10.98
C MET A 1 16.34 4.33 -12.06
N ASN A 2 15.58 3.98 -13.10
CA ASN A 2 14.97 4.99 -13.99
C ASN A 2 13.73 5.58 -13.30
N GLN A 3 13.42 6.83 -13.62
CA GLN A 3 12.30 7.57 -13.05
C GLN A 3 11.28 7.95 -14.14
N ARG A 4 9.99 7.94 -13.81
CA ARG A 4 8.85 8.24 -14.71
C ARG A 4 7.85 9.13 -13.99
N GLU A 5 7.38 10.17 -14.68
CA GLU A 5 6.35 11.08 -14.16
C GLU A 5 4.98 10.39 -14.05
N LEU A 6 4.33 10.50 -12.88
CA LEU A 6 2.96 10.06 -12.62
C LEU A 6 2.06 11.27 -12.33
N GLY A 7 1.59 11.94 -13.39
CA GLY A 7 0.67 13.08 -13.24
C GLY A 7 1.19 14.13 -12.26
N ASP A 8 0.34 14.56 -11.33
CA ASP A 8 0.69 15.55 -10.31
C ASP A 8 1.41 14.94 -9.07
N VAL A 9 1.56 13.61 -9.02
CA VAL A 9 2.30 12.92 -7.94
C VAL A 9 3.81 13.17 -8.08
N GLY A 10 4.30 13.30 -9.33
CA GLY A 10 5.70 13.53 -9.66
C GLY A 10 6.43 12.29 -10.17
N ALA A 11 7.75 12.35 -10.19
CA ALA A 11 8.61 11.28 -10.67
C ALA A 11 8.71 10.14 -9.66
N LEU A 12 8.48 8.91 -10.14
CA LEU A 12 8.59 7.67 -9.37
C LEU A 12 9.43 6.63 -10.12
N SER A 13 9.92 5.63 -9.40
CA SER A 13 10.66 4.50 -9.95
C SER A 13 9.85 3.81 -11.05
N GLU A 14 10.47 3.60 -12.22
CA GLU A 14 9.82 2.94 -13.38
C GLU A 14 9.27 1.55 -13.04
N VAL A 15 9.84 0.92 -12.02
CA VAL A 15 9.39 -0.33 -11.43
C VAL A 15 8.90 -0.04 -10.01
N GLY A 16 7.68 -0.46 -9.69
CA GLY A 16 7.14 -0.41 -8.32
C GLY A 16 7.11 -1.79 -7.65
N TYR A 17 6.98 -1.80 -6.33
CA TYR A 17 6.80 -3.01 -5.53
C TYR A 17 5.32 -3.32 -5.32
N GLY A 18 4.85 -4.50 -5.75
CA GLY A 18 3.49 -4.98 -5.48
C GLY A 18 3.42 -5.84 -4.22
N ALA A 19 2.55 -5.47 -3.27
CA ALA A 19 2.51 -6.02 -1.91
C ALA A 19 1.39 -7.04 -1.66
N TRP A 20 0.85 -7.70 -2.69
CA TRP A 20 -0.23 -8.68 -2.47
C TRP A 20 0.28 -9.95 -1.76
N GLN A 21 1.46 -10.44 -2.11
CA GLN A 21 2.04 -11.67 -1.56
C GLN A 21 2.24 -11.58 -0.04
N ILE A 22 2.67 -10.41 0.46
CA ILE A 22 2.83 -10.17 1.90
C ILE A 22 1.49 -10.02 2.63
N GLY A 23 0.35 -10.03 1.91
CA GLY A 23 -0.98 -10.22 2.49
C GLY A 23 -1.23 -11.66 2.99
N GLY A 24 -0.51 -12.67 2.48
CA GLY A 24 -0.61 -14.07 2.93
C GLY A 24 -1.68 -14.92 2.22
N ASP A 25 -2.33 -14.41 1.17
CA ASP A 25 -3.36 -15.15 0.42
C ASP A 25 -2.80 -16.30 -0.45
N TRP A 26 -1.50 -16.26 -0.77
CA TRP A 26 -0.84 -17.15 -1.74
C TRP A 26 0.09 -18.19 -1.09
N GLY A 27 0.07 -18.28 0.23
CA GLY A 27 0.97 -19.14 1.01
C GLY A 27 1.43 -18.44 2.28
N GLU A 28 2.14 -19.18 3.12
CA GLU A 28 2.72 -18.63 4.34
C GLU A 28 3.90 -17.72 3.97
N VAL A 29 3.80 -16.45 4.38
CA VAL A 29 4.89 -15.47 4.33
C VAL A 29 5.00 -14.91 5.74
N THR A 30 6.10 -15.21 6.42
CA THR A 30 6.33 -14.69 7.77
C THR A 30 6.45 -13.17 7.73
N GLU A 31 6.19 -12.51 8.86
CA GLU A 31 6.34 -11.05 8.94
C GLU A 31 7.78 -10.60 8.64
N ALA A 32 8.77 -11.36 9.13
CA ALA A 32 10.18 -11.09 8.86
C ALA A 32 10.52 -11.17 7.36
N GLU A 33 9.99 -12.16 6.62
CA GLU A 33 10.18 -12.25 5.17
C GLU A 33 9.48 -11.12 4.42
N ALA A 34 8.30 -10.71 4.90
CA ALA A 34 7.56 -9.60 4.32
C ALA A 34 8.30 -8.26 4.48
N VAL A 35 8.78 -7.97 5.69
CA VAL A 35 9.60 -6.79 5.99
C VAL A 35 10.87 -6.81 5.13
N ALA A 36 11.61 -7.92 5.14
CA ALA A 36 12.84 -8.05 4.35
C ALA A 36 12.60 -7.85 2.84
N ALA A 37 11.43 -8.23 2.32
CA ALA A 37 11.09 -8.01 0.92
C ALA A 37 10.81 -6.53 0.60
N VAL A 38 10.19 -5.79 1.52
CA VAL A 38 9.94 -4.35 1.39
C VAL A 38 11.26 -3.57 1.51
N GLU A 39 12.10 -3.91 2.49
CA GLU A 39 13.45 -3.33 2.67
C GLU A 39 14.32 -3.58 1.44
N ALA A 40 14.32 -4.81 0.91
CA ALA A 40 15.09 -5.14 -0.29
C ALA A 40 14.63 -4.35 -1.53
N ALA A 41 13.34 -4.03 -1.63
CA ALA A 41 12.82 -3.18 -2.69
C ALA A 41 13.31 -1.73 -2.54
N LEU A 42 13.24 -1.19 -1.32
CA LEU A 42 13.77 0.14 -1.00
C LEU A 42 15.28 0.23 -1.30
N ASP A 43 16.07 -0.74 -0.84
CA ASP A 43 17.53 -0.83 -1.08
C ASP A 43 17.88 -0.92 -2.58
N ALA A 44 17.00 -1.51 -3.39
CA ALA A 44 17.16 -1.56 -4.84
C ALA A 44 16.88 -0.19 -5.52
N GLY A 45 16.39 0.79 -4.77
CA GLY A 45 16.03 2.14 -5.21
C GLY A 45 14.60 2.26 -5.73
N ILE A 46 13.69 1.38 -5.29
CA ILE A 46 12.25 1.51 -5.56
C ILE A 46 11.69 2.53 -4.58
N ASP A 47 10.96 3.51 -5.11
CA ASP A 47 10.27 4.53 -4.31
C ASP A 47 8.73 4.44 -4.45
N PHE A 48 8.22 3.55 -5.31
CA PHE A 48 6.79 3.35 -5.51
C PHE A 48 6.31 1.98 -5.00
N PHE A 49 5.42 1.99 -4.01
CA PHE A 49 4.88 0.79 -3.36
C PHE A 49 3.36 0.71 -3.53
N ASP A 50 2.86 -0.44 -3.97
CA ASP A 50 1.44 -0.70 -4.23
C ASP A 50 0.89 -1.76 -3.26
N THR A 51 -0.17 -1.41 -2.54
CA THR A 51 -0.89 -2.29 -1.61
C THR A 51 -2.42 -2.15 -1.82
N ALA A 52 -3.21 -2.77 -0.95
CA ALA A 52 -4.67 -2.63 -0.92
C ALA A 52 -5.25 -3.00 0.45
N ASP A 53 -6.37 -2.38 0.80
CA ASP A 53 -7.10 -2.61 2.05
C ASP A 53 -7.46 -4.08 2.30
N VAL A 54 -7.71 -4.85 1.24
CA VAL A 54 -8.11 -6.26 1.30
C VAL A 54 -6.95 -7.25 1.36
N TYR A 55 -5.70 -6.84 1.07
CA TYR A 55 -4.56 -7.77 1.06
C TYR A 55 -4.25 -8.24 2.49
N GLY A 56 -4.58 -9.50 2.78
CA GLY A 56 -4.48 -10.05 4.14
C GLY A 56 -5.34 -9.31 5.16
N ASP A 57 -6.53 -8.83 4.75
CA ASP A 57 -7.41 -8.01 5.58
C ASP A 57 -6.71 -6.76 6.17
N GLY A 58 -5.81 -6.12 5.41
CA GLY A 58 -5.03 -4.96 5.87
C GLY A 58 -3.71 -5.31 6.54
N ARG A 59 -3.30 -6.60 6.54
CA ARG A 59 -1.95 -7.00 6.93
C ARG A 59 -0.89 -6.34 6.06
N SER A 60 -1.10 -6.33 4.74
CA SER A 60 -0.13 -5.76 3.79
C SER A 60 0.09 -4.26 4.03
N GLU A 61 -0.99 -3.48 4.20
CA GLU A 61 -0.91 -2.06 4.53
C GLU A 61 -0.12 -1.80 5.82
N ARG A 62 -0.37 -2.58 6.88
CA ARG A 62 0.37 -2.44 8.14
C ARG A 62 1.85 -2.72 7.99
N ILE A 63 2.22 -3.80 7.30
CA ILE A 63 3.64 -4.12 7.07
C ILE A 63 4.32 -3.01 6.25
N VAL A 64 3.69 -2.54 5.17
CA VAL A 64 4.24 -1.45 4.35
C VAL A 64 4.38 -0.16 5.16
N GLY A 65 3.33 0.23 5.89
CA GLY A 65 3.32 1.46 6.69
C GLY A 65 4.35 1.43 7.82
N GLU A 66 4.47 0.31 8.54
CA GLU A 66 5.45 0.16 9.62
C GLU A 66 6.89 0.08 9.09
N THR A 67 7.12 -0.59 7.96
CA THR A 67 8.47 -0.77 7.39
C THR A 67 9.02 0.52 6.77
N LEU A 68 8.16 1.32 6.12
CA LEU A 68 8.56 2.53 5.38
C LEU A 68 8.26 3.82 6.14
N ALA A 69 7.98 3.76 7.44
CA ALA A 69 7.44 4.88 8.20
C ALA A 69 8.31 6.15 8.10
N ASP A 70 9.63 5.98 8.17
CA ASP A 70 10.59 7.09 8.12
C ASP A 70 10.68 7.68 6.71
N GLU A 71 10.68 6.85 5.66
CA GLU A 71 10.72 7.27 4.26
C GLU A 71 9.43 7.97 3.84
N ILE A 72 8.28 7.47 4.31
CA ILE A 72 6.97 8.12 4.13
C ILE A 72 6.99 9.51 4.75
N ALA A 73 7.47 9.62 6.00
CA ALA A 73 7.53 10.89 6.72
C ALA A 73 8.50 11.89 6.06
N ALA A 74 9.58 11.40 5.46
CA ALA A 74 10.53 12.21 4.70
C ALA A 74 10.02 12.61 3.30
N GLY A 75 8.99 11.93 2.79
CA GLY A 75 8.52 12.10 1.41
C GLY A 75 9.41 11.45 0.37
N ASP A 76 10.21 10.46 0.78
CA ASP A 76 11.16 9.74 -0.09
C ASP A 76 10.50 8.59 -0.86
N VAL A 77 9.33 8.12 -0.42
CA VAL A 77 8.55 7.05 -1.08
C VAL A 77 7.08 7.44 -1.24
N THR A 78 6.45 6.88 -2.26
CA THR A 78 5.01 6.96 -2.52
C THR A 78 4.35 5.60 -2.33
N VAL A 79 3.30 5.56 -1.51
CA VAL A 79 2.49 4.35 -1.31
C VAL A 79 1.12 4.54 -1.94
N ALA A 80 0.76 3.69 -2.91
CA ALA A 80 -0.58 3.59 -3.44
C ALA A 80 -1.35 2.47 -2.73
N THR A 81 -2.57 2.78 -2.28
CA THR A 81 -3.52 1.77 -1.79
C THR A 81 -4.84 1.83 -2.56
N LYS A 82 -5.75 0.91 -2.28
CA LYS A 82 -7.02 0.71 -2.99
C LYS A 82 -8.14 0.52 -1.96
N ALA A 83 -9.33 0.99 -2.32
CA ALA A 83 -10.52 0.86 -1.50
C ALA A 83 -11.70 0.33 -2.33
N GLY A 84 -12.68 -0.27 -1.65
CA GLY A 84 -13.98 -0.65 -2.23
C GLY A 84 -14.19 -2.15 -2.46
N ARG A 85 -13.13 -2.97 -2.44
CA ARG A 85 -13.28 -4.43 -2.56
C ARG A 85 -13.87 -5.10 -1.31
N ARG A 86 -14.02 -4.33 -0.22
CA ARG A 86 -14.68 -4.70 1.04
C ARG A 86 -16.20 -4.58 1.03
N LEU A 87 -16.80 -4.13 -0.07
CA LEU A 87 -18.26 -4.04 -0.16
C LEU A 87 -18.91 -5.42 -0.05
N ASP A 88 -19.98 -5.50 0.73
CA ASP A 88 -20.80 -6.68 0.89
C ASP A 88 -22.29 -6.28 0.92
N PRO A 89 -23.06 -6.54 -0.15
CA PRO A 89 -22.64 -7.17 -1.41
C PRO A 89 -21.70 -6.27 -2.23
N HIS A 90 -20.85 -6.88 -3.06
CA HIS A 90 -19.89 -6.15 -3.91
C HIS A 90 -20.58 -5.60 -5.18
N GLU A 91 -21.41 -4.58 -5.00
CA GLU A 91 -22.22 -3.95 -6.05
C GLU A 91 -21.85 -2.49 -6.30
N ALA A 92 -22.14 -2.01 -7.51
CA ALA A 92 -21.79 -0.65 -7.95
C ALA A 92 -22.40 0.45 -7.07
N ASP A 93 -23.63 0.26 -6.60
CA ASP A 93 -24.32 1.22 -5.73
C ASP A 93 -23.63 1.35 -4.36
N GLY A 94 -22.82 0.37 -3.98
CA GLY A 94 -22.01 0.38 -2.77
C GLY A 94 -20.83 1.35 -2.81
N TYR A 95 -20.39 1.80 -3.98
CA TYR A 95 -19.33 2.81 -4.15
C TYR A 95 -19.84 4.23 -3.83
N ALA A 96 -20.56 4.34 -2.72
CA ALA A 96 -21.07 5.57 -2.15
C ALA A 96 -20.05 6.17 -1.17
N GLU A 97 -20.11 7.49 -1.02
CA GLU A 97 -19.20 8.27 -0.18
C GLU A 97 -19.02 7.72 1.25
N PRO A 98 -20.07 7.28 1.98
CA PRO A 98 -19.89 6.81 3.35
C PRO A 98 -19.07 5.51 3.43
N ASN A 99 -19.22 4.63 2.44
CA ASN A 99 -18.46 3.38 2.37
C ASN A 99 -17.00 3.66 2.01
N LEU A 100 -16.78 4.47 0.99
CA LEU A 100 -15.43 4.84 0.56
C LEU A 100 -14.67 5.59 1.66
N ARG A 101 -15.31 6.54 2.36
CA ARG A 101 -14.69 7.22 3.51
C ARG A 101 -14.22 6.21 4.56
N ARG A 102 -15.08 5.28 4.97
CA ARG A 102 -14.72 4.26 5.98
C ARG A 102 -13.53 3.40 5.53
N PHE A 103 -13.47 3.03 4.26
CA PHE A 103 -12.36 2.23 3.73
C PHE A 103 -11.06 3.05 3.68
N VAL A 104 -11.13 4.30 3.22
CA VAL A 104 -10.00 5.23 3.20
C VAL A 104 -9.47 5.52 4.61
N ASP A 105 -10.35 5.76 5.58
CA ASP A 105 -9.95 6.00 6.98
C ASP A 105 -9.25 4.78 7.58
N ARG A 106 -9.75 3.58 7.29
CA ARG A 106 -9.09 2.34 7.72
C ARG A 106 -7.72 2.15 7.06
N SER A 107 -7.57 2.48 5.79
CA SER A 107 -6.27 2.45 5.10
C SER A 107 -5.28 3.45 5.70
N ARG A 108 -5.74 4.66 6.06
CA ARG A 108 -4.93 5.67 6.78
C ARG A 108 -4.43 5.13 8.12
N GLU A 109 -5.32 4.50 8.90
CA GLU A 109 -4.96 3.85 10.17
C GLU A 109 -3.95 2.73 9.97
N ASN A 110 -4.16 1.84 8.99
CA ASN A 110 -3.25 0.73 8.72
C ASN A 110 -1.86 1.20 8.26
N LEU A 111 -1.81 2.24 7.41
CA LEU A 111 -0.56 2.79 6.88
C LEU A 111 0.13 3.75 7.86
N GLY A 112 -0.53 4.15 8.95
CA GLY A 112 0.01 5.13 9.89
C GLY A 112 0.12 6.55 9.31
N MET A 113 -0.77 6.92 8.39
CA MET A 113 -0.69 8.18 7.62
C MET A 113 -1.89 9.11 7.87
N ASP A 114 -1.64 10.41 7.89
CA ASP A 114 -2.69 11.42 7.97
C ASP A 114 -3.38 11.67 6.63
N THR A 115 -2.77 11.33 5.50
CA THR A 115 -3.33 11.52 4.14
C THR A 115 -2.84 10.39 3.24
N LEU A 116 -3.68 9.98 2.28
CA LEU A 116 -3.34 9.06 1.20
C LEU A 116 -3.26 9.82 -0.12
#